data_AF-A0A8H8MC80-F1
#
_entry.id   AF-A0A8H8MC80-F1
#
_cell.length_a   1.000
_cell.length_b   1.000
_cell.length_c   1.000
_cell.angle_alpha   90.00
_cell.angle_beta   90.00
_cell.angle_gamma   90.00
#
_symmetry.space_group_name_H-M   'P 1'
#
loop_
_entity.id
_entity.type
_entity.pdbx_description
1 polymer ?
#
loop_
_entity_poly.entity_id
_entity_poly.type
_entity_poly.pdbx_seq_one_letter_code
_entity_poly.pdbx_strand_id
1 'polypeptide(L)'
;MYANADAEFVFCAGDDKTDEDMFRALGSLFPSGVTTATMEPPLSAALASGVEQSSLKPVQLAMPPAGVFSTTVGASSKKTLARWHVTSPYAIVESMLELLGDAPTAAEEPGEPEGKANL
;
A
#
# COMPACT_ATOMS: atom_id res chain seq x y z
N MET A 1 10.69 5.00 3.53
CA MET A 1 10.43 5.81 4.74
C MET A 1 11.67 6.50 5.26
N TYR A 2 12.81 5.84 5.45
CA TYR A 2 14.02 6.49 5.99
C TYR A 2 14.42 7.80 5.29
N ALA A 3 14.35 7.86 3.95
CA ALA A 3 14.63 9.06 3.16
C ALA A 3 13.47 10.09 3.10
N ASN A 4 12.26 9.71 3.55
CA ASN A 4 11.03 10.50 3.53
C ASN A 4 10.35 10.37 4.91
N ALA A 5 11.01 10.91 5.93
CA ALA A 5 10.62 10.75 7.34
C ALA A 5 9.32 11.49 7.68
N ASP A 6 9.01 12.51 6.90
CA ASP A 6 7.83 13.36 6.93
C ASP A 6 6.59 12.69 6.32
N ALA A 7 6.72 11.50 5.72
CA ALA A 7 5.57 10.78 5.18
C ALA A 7 4.56 10.39 6.29
N GLU A 8 3.30 10.74 6.07
CA GLU A 8 2.17 10.43 6.97
C GLU A 8 1.26 9.32 6.44
N PHE A 9 1.50 8.88 5.19
CA PHE A 9 0.73 7.85 4.52
C PHE A 9 1.66 6.90 3.78
N VAL A 10 1.40 5.59 3.91
CA VAL A 10 2.01 4.54 3.11
C VAL A 10 0.95 3.55 2.67
N PHE A 11 0.95 3.27 1.37
CA PHE A 11 0.20 2.18 0.78
C PHE A 11 1.19 1.17 0.20
N CYS A 12 1.03 -0.09 0.60
CA CYS A 12 1.86 -1.21 0.14
C CYS A 12 0.94 -2.35 -0.26
N ALA A 13 1.03 -2.78 -1.52
CA ALA A 13 0.25 -3.88 -2.06
C ALA A 13 1.16 -4.99 -2.58
N GLY A 14 0.71 -6.24 -2.44
CA GLY A 14 1.46 -7.42 -2.88
C GLY A 14 0.61 -8.68 -2.91
N ASP A 15 0.91 -9.61 -3.82
CA ASP A 15 0.10 -10.80 -4.10
C ASP A 15 0.79 -12.12 -3.73
N ASP A 16 2.07 -12.12 -3.39
CA ASP A 16 2.83 -13.36 -3.19
C ASP A 16 3.47 -13.47 -1.80
N LYS A 17 4.28 -14.52 -1.62
CA LYS A 17 4.92 -14.82 -0.34
C LYS A 17 6.08 -13.85 -0.03
N THR A 18 6.69 -13.24 -1.04
CA THR A 18 7.79 -12.30 -0.86
C THR A 18 7.27 -10.97 -0.28
N ASP A 19 6.04 -10.59 -0.61
CA ASP A 19 5.40 -9.38 -0.10
C ASP A 19 5.11 -9.43 1.41
N GLU A 20 5.02 -10.64 1.99
CA GLU A 20 4.88 -10.82 3.43
C GLU A 20 6.07 -10.24 4.22
N ASP A 21 7.26 -10.18 3.61
CA ASP A 21 8.41 -9.50 4.20
C ASP A 21 8.20 -7.99 4.26
N MET A 22 7.57 -7.39 3.25
CA MET A 22 7.19 -5.98 3.26
C MET A 22 6.12 -5.69 4.31
N PHE A 23 5.08 -6.53 4.39
CA PHE A 23 4.01 -6.36 5.38
C PHE A 23 4.53 -6.52 6.81
N ARG A 24 5.45 -7.46 7.05
CA ARG A 24 6.10 -7.61 8.35
C ARG A 24 6.88 -6.36 8.74
N ALA A 25 7.69 -5.81 7.82
CA ALA A 25 8.47 -4.60 8.08
C ALA A 25 7.57 -3.41 8.46
N LEU A 26 6.43 -3.25 7.79
CA LEU A 26 5.43 -2.22 8.11
C LEU A 26 4.72 -2.49 9.44
N GLY A 27 4.36 -3.75 9.71
CA GLY A 27 3.71 -4.15 10.97
C GLY A 27 4.59 -3.95 12.20
N SER A 28 5.91 -4.04 12.06
CA SER A 28 6.87 -3.82 13.15
C SER A 28 7.05 -2.36 13.56
N LEU A 29 6.54 -1.39 12.79
CA LEU A 29 6.67 0.04 13.12
C LEU A 29 5.92 0.43 14.40
N PHE A 30 4.80 -0.25 14.68
CA PHE A 30 3.93 0.06 15.82
C PHE A 30 3.59 -1.19 16.62
N PRO A 31 4.51 -1.68 17.46
CA PRO A 31 4.20 -2.72 18.45
C PRO A 31 3.03 -2.29 19.35
N SER A 32 2.32 -3.25 19.93
CA SER A 32 1.11 -3.00 20.73
C SER A 32 1.28 -1.87 21.74
N GLY A 33 0.50 -0.79 21.57
CA GLY A 33 0.51 0.38 22.46
C GLY A 33 1.51 1.49 22.08
N VAL A 34 2.35 1.28 21.06
CA VAL A 34 3.29 2.29 20.55
C VAL A 34 2.66 3.07 19.40
N THR A 35 2.63 4.40 19.50
CA THR A 35 2.04 5.30 18.50
C THR A 35 3.06 6.11 17.71
N THR A 36 4.33 6.06 18.10
CA THR A 36 5.45 6.78 17.46
C THR A 36 6.46 5.78 16.92
N ALA A 37 6.99 6.00 15.72
CA ALA A 37 7.99 5.12 15.12
C ALA A 37 9.33 5.83 14.94
N THR A 38 10.41 5.19 15.38
CA THR A 38 11.79 5.55 15.03
C THR A 38 12.37 4.44 14.18
N MET A 39 12.97 4.81 13.05
CA MET A 39 13.57 3.88 12.10
C MET A 39 15.09 3.94 12.20
N GLU A 40 15.69 2.81 12.57
CA GLU A 40 17.13 2.60 12.40
C GLU A 40 17.50 2.65 10.91
N PRO A 41 18.71 3.14 10.55
CA PRO A 41 19.13 3.19 9.16
C PRO A 41 19.05 1.79 8.54
N PRO A 42 18.22 1.55 7.50
CA PRO A 42 18.20 0.26 6.84
C PRO A 42 19.44 0.09 5.96
N LEU A 43 19.89 -1.15 5.75
CA LEU A 43 21.02 -1.45 4.85
C LEU A 43 20.79 -0.87 3.45
N SER A 44 19.55 -0.89 2.97
CA SER A 44 19.19 -0.30 1.67
C SER A 44 19.43 1.20 1.59
N ALA A 45 19.28 1.96 2.68
CA ALA A 45 19.57 3.39 2.69
C ALA A 45 21.07 3.67 2.59
N ALA A 46 21.89 2.86 3.25
CA ALA A 46 23.34 2.91 3.17
C ALA A 46 23.82 2.63 1.73
N LEU A 47 23.33 1.55 1.13
CA LEU A 47 23.62 1.17 -0.26
C LEU A 47 23.18 2.24 -1.26
N ALA A 48 21.97 2.80 -1.10
CA ALA A 48 21.48 3.86 -1.97
C ALA A 48 22.29 5.16 -1.88
N SER A 49 22.83 5.46 -0.70
CA SER A 49 23.62 6.67 -0.46
C SER A 49 25.11 6.49 -0.72
N GLY A 50 25.57 5.27 -0.98
CA GLY A 50 27.00 4.94 -1.16
C GLY A 50 27.83 5.15 0.10
N VAL A 51 27.22 5.05 1.29
CA VAL A 51 27.86 5.27 2.58
C VAL A 51 27.75 4.04 3.47
N GLU A 52 28.65 3.92 4.45
CA GLU A 52 28.57 2.90 5.47
C GLU A 52 27.31 3.09 6.34
N GLN A 53 26.59 2.01 6.63
CA GLN A 53 25.35 2.06 7.43
C GLN A 53 25.58 2.63 8.83
N SER A 54 26.76 2.40 9.40
CA SER A 54 27.19 2.93 10.70
C SER A 54 27.34 4.46 10.73
N SER A 55 27.46 5.10 9.57
CA SER A 55 27.53 6.56 9.45
C SER A 55 26.15 7.24 9.43
N LEU A 56 25.09 6.46 9.19
CA LEU A 56 23.71 6.95 9.17
C LEU A 56 23.13 6.96 10.59
N LYS A 57 22.17 7.86 10.83
CA LYS A 57 21.55 8.05 12.15
C LYS A 57 20.10 7.58 12.16
N PRO A 58 19.55 7.11 13.28
CA PRO A 58 18.12 6.81 13.39
C PRO A 58 17.27 8.03 13.06
N VAL A 59 16.12 7.82 12.44
CA VAL A 59 15.20 8.89 12.03
C VAL A 59 13.83 8.66 12.64
N GLN A 60 13.27 9.70 13.27
CA GLN A 60 11.89 9.69 13.76
C GLN A 60 10.93 9.90 12.58
N LEU A 61 9.94 9.02 12.46
CA LEU A 61 8.93 9.09 11.41
C LEU A 61 7.73 9.90 11.88
N ALA A 62 7.18 10.72 10.99
CA ALA A 62 5.89 11.38 11.15
C ALA A 62 4.69 10.42 10.96
N MET A 63 4.98 9.17 10.56
CA MET A 63 3.96 8.18 10.25
C MET A 63 3.05 7.87 11.45
N PRO A 64 1.73 8.05 11.34
CA PRO A 64 0.77 7.58 12.33
C PRO A 64 0.44 6.08 12.10
N PRO A 65 0.01 5.34 13.14
CA PRO A 65 -0.38 3.93 13.01
C PRO A 65 -1.52 3.67 12.00
N ALA A 66 -2.41 4.65 11.85
CA ALA A 66 -3.52 4.62 10.90
C ALA A 66 -3.11 5.00 9.46
N GLY A 67 -1.90 5.54 9.27
CA GLY A 67 -1.35 5.89 7.96
C GLY A 67 -0.73 4.71 7.22
N VAL A 68 -0.77 3.50 7.79
CA VAL A 68 -0.16 2.29 7.20
C VAL A 68 -1.23 1.37 6.62
N PHE A 69 -1.22 1.25 5.30
CA PHE A 69 -2.14 0.42 4.51
C PHE A 69 -1.37 -0.69 3.79
N SER A 70 -1.18 -1.83 4.46
CA SER A 70 -0.68 -3.05 3.83
C SER A 70 -1.85 -3.89 3.30
N THR A 71 -1.83 -4.19 2.01
CA THR A 71 -2.95 -4.82 1.28
C THR A 71 -2.45 -6.03 0.51
N THR A 72 -2.97 -7.23 0.82
CA THR A 72 -2.66 -8.41 0.00
C THR A 72 -3.63 -8.52 -1.18
N VAL A 73 -3.17 -9.01 -2.32
CA VAL A 73 -4.05 -9.44 -3.41
C VAL A 73 -4.33 -10.93 -3.25
N GLY A 74 -5.60 -11.29 -3.12
CA GLY A 74 -6.08 -12.65 -2.97
C GLY A 74 -7.44 -12.75 -2.28
N ALA A 75 -7.95 -13.98 -2.18
CA ALA A 75 -9.18 -14.27 -1.46
C ALA A 75 -9.08 -13.87 0.02
N SER A 76 -10.21 -13.57 0.65
CA SER A 76 -10.27 -13.24 2.09
C SER A 76 -9.73 -14.33 3.02
N SER A 77 -9.69 -15.59 2.55
CA SER A 77 -9.14 -16.72 3.27
C SER A 77 -7.61 -16.86 3.16
N LYS A 78 -6.94 -16.01 2.37
CA LYS A 78 -5.49 -16.01 2.23
C LYS A 78 -4.84 -15.63 3.56
N LYS A 79 -3.92 -16.46 4.03
CA LYS A 79 -3.11 -16.15 5.22
C LYS A 79 -2.08 -15.10 4.83
N THR A 80 -2.10 -13.96 5.51
CA THR A 80 -1.23 -12.82 5.25
C THR A 80 -0.98 -12.02 6.53
N LEU A 81 0.10 -11.24 6.56
CA LEU A 81 0.39 -10.20 7.53
C LEU A 81 -0.19 -8.83 7.13
N ALA A 82 -0.70 -8.69 5.91
CA ALA A 82 -1.41 -7.50 5.48
C ALA A 82 -2.66 -7.26 6.34
N ARG A 83 -3.01 -5.99 6.56
CA ARG A 83 -4.22 -5.61 7.30
C ARG A 83 -5.48 -5.70 6.44
N TRP A 84 -5.31 -5.53 5.14
CA TRP A 84 -6.39 -5.48 4.16
C TRP A 84 -6.16 -6.51 3.05
N HIS A 85 -7.21 -6.82 2.32
CA HIS A 85 -7.10 -7.63 1.12
C HIS A 85 -7.99 -7.07 0.01
N VAL A 86 -7.63 -7.36 -1.23
CA VAL A 86 -8.48 -7.20 -2.41
C VAL A 86 -8.45 -8.48 -3.23
N THR A 87 -9.48 -8.73 -4.03
CA THR A 87 -9.58 -9.99 -4.78
C THR A 87 -8.78 -10.00 -6.07
N SER A 88 -8.40 -8.83 -6.61
CA SER A 88 -7.66 -8.72 -7.86
C SER A 88 -6.75 -7.49 -7.88
N PRO A 89 -5.71 -7.48 -8.75
CA PRO A 89 -4.89 -6.29 -8.97
C PRO A 89 -5.70 -5.09 -9.50
N TYR A 90 -6.79 -5.33 -10.24
CA TYR A 90 -7.63 -4.26 -10.79
C TYR A 90 -8.25 -3.39 -9.70
N ALA A 91 -8.69 -3.99 -8.60
CA ALA A 91 -9.26 -3.25 -7.46
C ALA A 91 -8.24 -2.30 -6.81
N ILE A 92 -6.94 -2.61 -6.87
CA ILE A 92 -5.87 -1.69 -6.44
C ILE A 92 -5.85 -0.46 -7.35
N VAL A 93 -5.89 -0.68 -8.67
CA VAL A 93 -5.87 0.42 -9.65
C VAL A 93 -7.10 1.30 -9.49
N GLU A 94 -8.29 0.72 -9.34
CA GLU A 94 -9.54 1.45 -9.08
C GLU A 94 -9.42 2.31 -7.81
N SER A 95 -8.92 1.72 -6.70
CA SER A 95 -8.72 2.46 -5.45
C SER A 95 -7.74 3.63 -5.61
N MET A 96 -6.68 3.46 -6.41
CA MET A 96 -5.73 4.54 -6.71
C MET A 96 -6.34 5.63 -7.59
N LEU A 97 -7.15 5.26 -8.59
CA LEU A 97 -7.86 6.22 -9.44
C LEU A 97 -8.87 7.04 -8.63
N GLU A 98 -9.63 6.38 -7.74
CA GLU A 98 -10.54 7.05 -6.81
C GLU A 98 -9.79 8.05 -5.91
N LEU A 99 -8.63 7.65 -5.39
CA LEU A 99 -7.78 8.53 -4.57
C LEU A 99 -7.28 9.76 -5.35
N LEU A 100 -7.01 9.60 -6.65
CA LEU A 100 -6.62 10.70 -7.54
C LEU A 100 -7.81 11.57 -7.97
N GLY A 101 -9.04 11.19 -7.64
CA GLY A 101 -10.25 11.86 -8.11
C GLY A 101 -10.60 11.57 -9.58
N ASP A 102 -9.95 10.56 -10.17
CA ASP A 102 -10.13 10.11 -11.56
C ASP A 102 -11.03 8.85 -11.61
N ALA A 103 -11.99 8.77 -10.69
CA ALA A 103 -12.93 7.65 -10.67
C ALA A 103 -13.59 7.54 -12.05
N PRO A 104 -13.57 6.36 -12.72
CA PRO A 104 -14.23 6.21 -14.00
C PRO A 104 -15.68 6.61 -13.82
N THR A 105 -16.09 7.67 -14.53
CA THR A 105 -17.50 8.02 -14.66
C THR A 105 -18.20 6.75 -15.09
N ALA A 106 -19.14 6.28 -14.26
CA ALA A 106 -19.88 5.05 -14.45
C ALA A 106 -20.08 4.80 -15.95
N ALA A 107 -19.53 3.68 -16.43
CA ALA A 107 -19.58 3.29 -17.82
C ALA A 107 -20.99 3.56 -18.39
N GLU A 108 -21.05 4.24 -19.53
CA GLU A 108 -22.29 4.42 -20.27
C GLU A 108 -23.01 3.06 -20.39
N GLU A 109 -24.24 3.00 -19.90
CA GLU A 109 -25.16 1.89 -20.10
C GLU A 109 -25.11 1.50 -21.59
N PRO A 110 -24.87 0.22 -21.96
CA PRO A 110 -24.95 -0.19 -23.35
C PRO A 110 -26.36 0.10 -23.85
N GLY A 111 -26.47 1.06 -24.77
CA GLY A 111 -27.73 1.46 -25.38
C GLY A 111 -28.54 0.24 -25.83
N GLU A 112 -29.78 0.19 -25.35
CA GLU A 112 -30.79 -0.79 -25.72
C GLU A 112 -30.91 -0.85 -27.26
N PRO A 113 -30.77 -2.02 -27.91
CA PRO A 113 -30.93 -2.09 -29.35
C PRO A 113 -32.40 -1.85 -29.70
N GLU A 114 -32.67 -0.71 -30.34
CA GLU A 114 -33.94 -0.42 -31.00
C GLU A 114 -34.21 -1.48 -32.08
N GLY A 115 -35.07 -2.44 -31.75
CA GLY A 115 -35.54 -3.48 -32.65
C GLY A 115 -37.05 -3.43 -32.83
N LYS A 116 -37.60 -2.28 -33.26
CA LYS A 116 -38.95 -2.24 -33.85
C LYS A 116 -38.85 -2.72 -35.30
N ALA A 117 -39.19 -3.97 -35.56
CA ALA A 117 -39.64 -4.42 -36.88
C ALA A 117 -41.15 -4.67 -36.82
N ASN A 118 -41.91 -3.66 -37.27
CA ASN A 118 -43.26 -3.86 -37.79
C ASN A 118 -43.13 -4.57 -39.14
N LEU A 119 -43.54 -5.84 -39.23
CA LEU A 119 -44.46 -6.38 -40.24
C LEU A 119 -44.84 -7.83 -39.91
#